data_AF-A0A1I5IZJ6-F1
#
_entry.id   AF-A0A1I5IZJ6-F1
#
_cell.length_a   1.000
_cell.length_b   1.000
_cell.length_c   1.000
_cell.angle_alpha   90.00
_cell.angle_beta   90.00
_cell.angle_gamma   90.00
#
_symmetry.space_group_name_H-M   'P 1'
#
loop_
_entity.id
_entity.type
_entity.pdbx_description
1 polymer ?
#
loop_
_entity_poly.entity_id
_entity_poly.type
_entity_poly.pdbx_seq_one_letter_code
_entity_poly.pdbx_strand_id
1 'polypeptide(L)'
;MKVMKVFMIKIENNMKCFVRLWRLLEHTRLYLDAHYKRFCVRHVLILWFQGDATDDFIWEVCNKTVVNEETVCGWDLLPLPSLFPRQHRELLRAIVAVRLDIGMRKVDLKALDAAYSIVFPHSTPINVSKK
;
A
#
# COMPACT_ATOMS: atom_id res chain seq x y z
N MET A 1 15.71 -21.70 -2.83
CA MET A 1 14.70 -20.61 -2.89
C MET A 1 13.73 -20.76 -1.73
N LYS A 2 13.71 -19.82 -0.78
CA LYS A 2 12.66 -19.79 0.25
C LYS A 2 11.37 -19.34 -0.45
N VAL A 3 10.43 -20.27 -0.60
CA VAL A 3 9.04 -19.96 -0.96
C VAL A 3 8.58 -18.89 0.02
N MET A 4 8.17 -17.71 -0.46
CA MET A 4 7.50 -16.74 0.41
C MET A 4 6.30 -17.47 1.00
N LYS A 5 6.34 -17.71 2.32
CA LYS A 5 5.16 -18.14 3.06
C LYS A 5 4.05 -17.16 2.69
N VAL A 6 2.96 -17.69 2.16
CA VAL A 6 1.73 -16.97 1.85
C VAL A 6 1.43 -16.06 3.03
N PHE A 7 1.55 -14.74 2.84
CA PHE A 7 1.17 -13.79 3.87
C PHE A 7 -0.35 -13.74 3.86
N MET A 8 -1.00 -14.55 4.69
CA MET A 8 -2.41 -14.33 4.99
C MET A 8 -2.49 -13.06 5.85
N ILE A 9 -2.63 -11.90 5.20
CA ILE A 9 -2.64 -10.60 5.87
C ILE A 9 -4.03 -10.36 6.41
N LYS A 10 -4.17 -10.44 7.73
CA LYS A 10 -5.36 -9.88 8.40
C LYS A 10 -5.26 -8.36 8.40
N ILE A 11 -6.16 -7.71 7.68
CA ILE A 11 -6.26 -6.25 7.60
C ILE A 11 -7.07 -5.74 8.79
N GLU A 12 -6.58 -4.69 9.44
CA GLU A 12 -7.24 -4.02 10.56
C GLU A 12 -6.98 -2.51 10.47
N ASN A 13 -7.92 -1.68 10.93
CA ASN A 13 -7.80 -0.22 10.92
C ASN A 13 -7.08 0.27 12.19
N ASN A 14 -5.80 -0.10 12.35
CA ASN A 14 -5.00 0.29 13.51
C ASN A 14 -3.50 0.43 13.19
N MET A 15 -2.79 1.14 14.06
CA MET A 15 -1.35 1.43 13.96
C MET A 15 -0.49 0.18 13.72
N LYS A 16 -0.76 -0.92 14.42
CA LYS A 16 0.03 -2.16 14.30
C LYS A 16 -0.09 -2.76 12.90
N CYS A 17 -1.29 -2.77 12.33
CA CYS A 17 -1.52 -3.22 10.96
C CYS A 17 -0.83 -2.28 9.96
N PHE A 18 -0.95 -0.97 10.13
CA PHE A 18 -0.33 0.00 9.21
C PHE A 18 1.20 -0.09 9.16
N VAL A 19 1.87 -0.27 10.30
CA VAL A 19 3.33 -0.51 10.33
C VAL A 19 3.69 -1.77 9.56
N ARG A 20 2.88 -2.83 9.69
CA ARG A 20 3.09 -4.08 8.93
C ARG A 20 2.89 -3.87 7.43
N LEU A 21 1.86 -3.14 7.03
CA LEU A 21 1.57 -2.86 5.63
C LEU A 21 2.69 -2.04 4.96
N TRP A 22 3.18 -0.99 5.63
CA TRP A 22 4.31 -0.20 5.12
C TRP A 22 5.58 -1.04 4.96
N ARG A 23 5.93 -1.88 5.95
CA ARG A 23 7.07 -2.79 5.84
C ARG A 23 6.86 -3.80 4.71
N LEU A 24 5.68 -4.38 4.64
CA LEU A 24 5.37 -5.36 3.61
C LEU A 24 5.45 -4.74 2.21
N LEU A 25 5.06 -3.48 2.03
CA LEU A 25 5.17 -2.77 0.76
C LEU A 25 6.62 -2.64 0.31
N GLU A 26 7.53 -2.25 1.21
CA GLU A 26 8.96 -2.17 0.90
C GLU A 26 9.56 -3.55 0.59
N HIS A 27 9.20 -4.56 1.39
CA HIS A 27 9.61 -5.94 1.12
C HIS A 27 9.08 -6.44 -0.23
N THR A 28 7.87 -6.06 -0.61
CA THR A 28 7.24 -6.46 -1.88
C THR A 28 7.93 -5.79 -3.05
N ARG A 29 8.30 -4.51 -2.93
CA ARG A 29 9.12 -3.81 -3.91
C ARG A 29 10.44 -4.54 -4.14
N LEU A 30 11.19 -4.82 -3.07
CA LEU A 30 12.47 -5.54 -3.13
C LEU A 30 12.32 -6.95 -3.73
N TYR A 31 11.24 -7.66 -3.36
CA TYR A 31 10.97 -8.98 -3.90
C TYR A 31 10.70 -8.94 -5.41
N LEU A 32 9.84 -8.02 -5.86
CA LEU A 32 9.50 -7.88 -7.28
C LEU A 32 10.72 -7.47 -8.10
N ASP A 33 11.53 -6.54 -7.58
CA ASP A 33 12.80 -6.12 -8.20
C ASP A 33 13.75 -7.30 -8.39
N ALA A 34 13.97 -8.11 -7.33
CA ALA A 34 14.80 -9.30 -7.39
C ALA A 34 14.30 -10.40 -8.35
N HIS A 35 13.01 -10.35 -8.74
CA HIS A 35 12.39 -11.30 -9.69
C HIS A 35 12.09 -10.66 -11.06
N TYR A 36 12.66 -9.48 -11.35
CA TYR A 36 12.48 -8.74 -12.60
C TYR A 36 10.99 -8.50 -12.93
N LYS A 37 10.18 -8.25 -11.90
CA LYS A 37 8.75 -7.94 -12.02
C LYS A 37 8.50 -6.47 -11.72
N ARG A 38 7.53 -5.87 -12.40
CA ARG A 38 7.12 -4.48 -12.17
C ARG A 38 6.55 -4.30 -10.77
N PHE A 39 7.02 -3.29 -10.04
CA PHE A 39 6.37 -2.84 -8.82
C PHE A 39 5.13 -2.00 -9.18
N CYS A 40 3.97 -2.64 -9.28
CA CYS A 40 2.69 -2.00 -9.59
C CYS A 40 1.59 -2.49 -8.65
N VAL A 41 0.46 -1.77 -8.58
CA VAL A 41 -0.66 -2.10 -7.69
C VAL A 41 -1.14 -3.54 -7.90
N ARG A 42 -1.28 -3.99 -9.15
CA ARG A 42 -1.72 -5.35 -9.46
C ARG A 42 -0.81 -6.42 -8.88
N HIS A 43 0.52 -6.31 -9.08
CA HIS A 43 1.45 -7.29 -8.52
C HIS A 43 1.49 -7.25 -6.99
N VAL A 44 1.37 -6.05 -6.39
CA VAL A 44 1.25 -5.92 -4.93
C VAL A 44 0.03 -6.69 -4.42
N LEU A 45 -1.15 -6.44 -5.00
CA LEU A 45 -2.39 -7.09 -4.57
C LEU A 45 -2.38 -8.60 -4.81
N ILE A 46 -1.89 -9.07 -5.97
CA ILE A 46 -1.75 -10.50 -6.26
C ILE A 46 -0.84 -11.19 -5.23
N LEU A 47 0.29 -10.58 -4.88
CA LEU A 47 1.20 -11.16 -3.89
C LEU A 47 0.61 -11.19 -2.48
N TRP A 48 -0.23 -10.21 -2.14
CA TRP A 48 -0.76 -10.03 -0.79
C TRP A 48 -2.04 -10.82 -0.54
N PHE A 49 -2.88 -10.96 -1.57
CA PHE A 49 -4.23 -11.50 -1.44
C PHE A 49 -4.46 -12.74 -2.31
N GLN A 50 -3.56 -13.06 -3.23
CA GLN A 50 -3.60 -14.30 -4.03
C GLN A 50 -4.94 -14.52 -4.74
N GLY A 51 -5.66 -15.59 -4.41
CA GLY A 51 -6.98 -15.90 -4.98
C GLY A 51 -8.04 -14.83 -4.71
N ASP A 52 -7.87 -14.04 -3.65
CA ASP A 52 -8.76 -12.90 -3.34
C ASP A 52 -8.43 -11.67 -4.19
N ALA A 53 -7.31 -11.64 -4.92
CA ALA A 53 -6.91 -10.52 -5.77
C ALA A 53 -7.62 -10.55 -7.14
N THR A 54 -8.96 -10.57 -7.13
CA THR A 54 -9.78 -10.55 -8.33
C THR A 54 -9.62 -9.23 -9.11
N ASP A 55 -9.97 -9.23 -10.39
CA ASP A 55 -9.92 -8.00 -11.19
C ASP A 55 -10.83 -6.90 -10.63
N ASP A 56 -12.00 -7.26 -10.09
CA ASP A 56 -12.90 -6.31 -9.43
C ASP A 56 -12.28 -5.71 -8.18
N PHE A 57 -11.63 -6.52 -7.33
CA PHE A 57 -10.94 -6.03 -6.15
C PHE A 57 -9.77 -5.11 -6.52
N ILE A 58 -8.99 -5.48 -7.53
CA ILE A 58 -7.88 -4.65 -8.02
C ILE A 58 -8.41 -3.33 -8.57
N TRP A 59 -9.46 -3.37 -9.39
CA TRP A 59 -10.11 -2.19 -9.96
C TRP A 59 -10.66 -1.27 -8.87
N GLU A 60 -11.31 -1.82 -7.86
CA GLU A 60 -11.87 -1.05 -6.75
C GLU A 60 -10.77 -0.34 -5.94
N VAL A 61 -9.69 -1.04 -5.62
CA VAL A 61 -8.53 -0.44 -4.94
C VAL A 61 -7.90 0.67 -5.80
N CYS A 62 -7.74 0.43 -7.10
CA CYS A 62 -7.21 1.43 -8.04
C CYS A 62 -8.07 2.70 -8.05
N ASN A 63 -9.39 2.54 -8.18
CA ASN A 63 -10.33 3.67 -8.21
C ASN A 63 -10.41 4.45 -6.91
N LYS A 64 -10.20 3.80 -5.76
CA LYS A 64 -10.15 4.49 -4.47
C LYS A 64 -8.77 5.11 -4.19
N THR A 65 -7.74 4.71 -4.92
CA THR A 65 -6.39 5.29 -4.81
C THR A 65 -6.31 6.55 -5.68
N VAL A 66 -6.68 7.70 -5.10
CA VAL A 66 -6.68 8.99 -5.80
C VAL A 66 -5.50 9.85 -5.34
N VAL A 67 -4.67 10.29 -6.28
CA VAL A 67 -3.52 11.16 -6.03
C VAL A 67 -3.56 12.31 -7.03
N ASN A 68 -3.52 13.56 -6.55
CA ASN A 68 -3.62 14.75 -7.40
C ASN A 68 -4.84 14.71 -8.34
N GLU A 69 -6.01 14.30 -7.83
CA GLU A 69 -7.29 14.20 -8.56
C GLU A 69 -7.36 13.09 -9.62
N GLU A 70 -6.29 12.31 -9.78
CA GLU A 70 -6.23 11.18 -10.71
C GLU A 70 -6.27 9.84 -9.96
N THR A 71 -7.01 8.87 -10.51
CA THR A 71 -6.98 7.48 -10.06
C THR A 71 -5.73 6.76 -10.59
N VAL A 72 -5.16 5.85 -9.81
CA VAL A 72 -4.01 5.04 -10.26
C VAL A 72 -4.47 3.89 -11.14
N CYS A 73 -3.74 3.55 -12.20
CA CYS A 73 -3.98 2.31 -12.96
C CYS A 73 -3.22 1.13 -12.36
N GLY A 74 -3.83 -0.06 -12.38
CA GLY A 74 -3.27 -1.27 -11.78
C GLY A 74 -1.90 -1.70 -12.31
N TRP A 75 -1.58 -1.31 -13.56
CA TRP A 75 -0.33 -1.65 -14.24
C TRP A 75 0.74 -0.56 -14.18
N ASP A 76 0.40 0.63 -13.66
CA ASP A 76 1.35 1.74 -13.57
C ASP A 76 2.48 1.40 -12.61
N LEU A 77 3.68 1.85 -12.96
CA LEU A 77 4.84 1.69 -12.10
C LEU A 77 4.65 2.57 -10.86
N LEU A 78 4.67 1.94 -9.70
CA LEU A 78 4.68 2.64 -8.44
C LEU A 78 6.10 3.18 -8.16
N PRO A 79 6.24 4.40 -7.64
CA PRO A 79 7.52 4.98 -7.28
C PRO A 79 8.10 4.33 -6.01
N LEU A 80 9.28 4.78 -5.57
CA LEU A 80 9.88 4.30 -4.33
C LEU A 80 9.11 4.80 -3.10
N PRO A 81 8.69 3.92 -2.16
CA PRO A 81 7.90 4.31 -0.99
C PRO A 81 8.53 5.38 -0.09
N SER A 82 9.84 5.33 0.12
CA SER A 82 10.58 6.28 0.95
C SER A 82 10.77 7.66 0.31
N LEU A 83 10.57 7.79 -1.00
CA LEU A 83 10.74 9.03 -1.73
C LEU A 83 9.39 9.68 -2.09
N PHE A 84 8.38 8.86 -2.41
CA PHE A 84 7.07 9.33 -2.89
C PHE A 84 5.91 8.78 -2.05
N PRO A 85 5.87 9.06 -0.74
CA PRO A 85 5.02 8.31 0.18
C PRO A 85 3.53 8.58 0.03
N ARG A 86 3.13 9.71 -0.58
CA ARG A 86 1.71 10.09 -0.72
C ARG A 86 0.90 9.09 -1.52
N GLN A 87 1.43 8.61 -2.65
CA GLN A 87 0.74 7.63 -3.49
C GLN A 87 0.59 6.28 -2.76
N HIS A 88 1.63 5.85 -2.06
CA HIS A 88 1.58 4.62 -1.27
C HIS A 88 0.65 4.73 -0.07
N ARG A 89 0.60 5.89 0.59
CA ARG A 89 -0.34 6.13 1.67
C ARG A 89 -1.78 5.97 1.19
N GLU A 90 -2.15 6.58 0.06
CA GLU A 90 -3.51 6.44 -0.48
C GLU A 90 -3.79 5.02 -0.95
N LEU A 91 -2.79 4.32 -1.51
CA LEU A 91 -2.92 2.90 -1.86
C LEU A 91 -3.21 2.05 -0.62
N LEU A 92 -2.41 2.18 0.45
CA LEU A 92 -2.61 1.43 1.68
C LEU A 92 -3.96 1.76 2.33
N ARG A 93 -4.36 3.04 2.29
CA ARG A 93 -5.68 3.49 2.75
C ARG A 93 -6.80 2.83 1.96
N ALA A 94 -6.70 2.78 0.64
CA ALA A 94 -7.67 2.13 -0.24
C ALA A 94 -7.76 0.63 0.04
N ILE A 95 -6.63 -0.06 0.17
CA ILE A 95 -6.58 -1.48 0.53
C ILE A 95 -7.33 -1.75 1.84
N VAL A 96 -7.08 -0.93 2.86
CA VAL A 96 -7.74 -1.07 4.17
C VAL A 96 -9.23 -0.79 4.07
N ALA A 97 -9.61 0.27 3.36
CA ALA A 97 -11.01 0.65 3.16
C ALA A 97 -11.80 -0.47 2.47
N VAL A 98 -11.29 -0.99 1.34
CA VAL A 98 -11.95 -2.06 0.57
C VAL A 98 -12.01 -3.36 1.38
N ARG A 99 -10.90 -3.80 1.99
CA ARG A 99 -10.87 -5.09 2.71
C ARG A 99 -11.71 -5.12 3.98
N LEU A 100 -11.98 -3.97 4.59
CA LEU A 100 -12.85 -3.85 5.75
C LEU A 100 -14.28 -3.42 5.40
N ASP A 101 -14.56 -3.18 4.11
CA ASP A 101 -15.82 -2.60 3.64
C ASP A 101 -16.21 -1.32 4.42
N ILE A 102 -15.24 -0.40 4.54
CA ILE A 102 -15.43 0.90 5.19
C ILE A 102 -15.12 2.03 4.22
N GLY A 103 -15.77 3.17 4.41
CA GLY A 103 -15.44 4.37 3.63
C GLY A 103 -14.00 4.86 3.88
N MET A 104 -13.35 5.41 2.86
CA MET A 104 -11.98 5.97 2.93
C MET A 104 -11.78 6.95 4.11
N ARG A 105 -12.81 7.73 4.47
CA ARG A 105 -12.79 8.69 5.58
C ARG A 105 -12.78 8.03 6.97
N LYS A 106 -13.14 6.75 7.07
CA LYS A 106 -13.13 5.97 8.31
C LYS A 106 -11.78 5.31 8.60
N VAL A 107 -10.86 5.26 7.62
CA VAL A 107 -9.50 4.78 7.84
C VAL A 107 -8.75 5.79 8.72
N ASP A 108 -8.07 5.30 9.76
CA ASP A 108 -7.30 6.14 10.67
C ASP A 108 -6.03 6.64 9.99
N LEU A 109 -6.19 7.77 9.29
CA LEU A 109 -5.14 8.40 8.51
C LEU A 109 -3.98 8.87 9.41
N LYS A 110 -4.27 9.30 10.65
CA LYS A 110 -3.22 9.75 11.58
C LYS A 110 -2.31 8.59 11.97
N ALA A 111 -2.89 7.43 12.28
CA ALA A 111 -2.11 6.24 12.56
C ALA A 111 -1.36 5.74 11.30
N LEU A 112 -1.97 5.85 10.11
CA LEU A 112 -1.31 5.43 8.86
C LEU A 112 -0.08 6.29 8.54
N ASP A 113 -0.17 7.61 8.72
CA ASP A 113 0.93 8.56 8.55
C ASP A 113 2.01 8.37 9.64
N ALA A 114 1.61 8.15 10.89
CA ALA A 114 2.55 7.88 11.97
C ALA A 114 3.31 6.55 11.77
N ALA A 115 2.63 5.53 11.24
CA ALA A 115 3.24 4.25 10.90
C ALA A 115 4.33 4.40 9.83
N TYR A 116 4.15 5.29 8.86
CA TYR A 116 5.18 5.58 7.86
C TYR A 116 6.46 6.09 8.52
N SER A 117 6.37 7.07 9.41
CA SER A 117 7.53 7.64 10.11
C SER A 117 8.28 6.60 10.96
N ILE A 118 7.59 5.58 11.46
CA ILE A 118 8.22 4.45 12.17
C ILE A 118 8.99 3.54 11.20
N VAL A 119 8.44 3.29 10.02
CA VAL A 119 9.05 2.38 9.04
C VAL A 119 10.18 3.06 8.28
N PHE A 120 10.08 4.36 8.04
CA PHE A 120 11.03 5.15 7.26
C PHE A 120 11.46 6.42 8.00
N PRO A 121 12.25 6.32 9.08
CA PRO A 121 12.58 7.47 9.95
C PRO A 121 13.41 8.58 9.27
N HIS A 122 14.09 8.28 8.16
CA HIS A 122 14.98 9.22 7.43
C HIS A 122 14.51 9.49 6.00
N SER A 123 13.20 9.44 5.78
CA SER A 123 12.59 9.51 4.44
C SER A 123 11.87 10.84 4.18
N THR A 124 11.35 11.00 2.96
CA THR A 124 10.56 12.18 2.61
C THR A 124 9.31 12.24 3.49
N PRO A 125 9.01 13.36 4.17
CA PRO A 125 7.79 13.48 4.97
C PRO A 125 6.53 13.34 4.11
N ILE A 126 5.50 12.62 4.61
CA ILE A 126 4.19 12.52 3.94
C ILE A 126 3.51 13.89 3.85
N ASN A 127 3.65 14.71 4.90
CA ASN A 127 3.01 16.01 5.00
C ASN A 127 4.09 17.11 4.86
N VAL A 128 4.08 17.79 3.72
CA VAL A 128 5.04 18.87 3.41
C VAL A 128 4.61 20.21 4.05
N SER A 129 3.44 20.29 4.70
CA SER A 129 2.98 21.51 5.39
C SER A 129 3.24 21.45 6.90
N LYS A 130 4.45 21.79 7.32
CA LYS A 130 4.68 22.42 8.63
C LYS A 130 5.67 23.56 8.45
N LYS A 131 5.13 24.73 8.13
CA LYS A 131 5.68 26.02 8.57
C LYS A 131 4.74 26.56 9.62
#